data_AF-A0A939DAN3-F1
#
_entry.id   AF-A0A939DAN3-F1
#
_cell.length_a   1.000
_cell.length_b   1.000
_cell.length_c   1.000
_cell.angle_alpha   90.00
_cell.angle_beta   90.00
_cell.angle_gamma   90.00
#
_symmetry.space_group_name_H-M   'P 1'
#
loop_
_entity.id
_entity.type
_entity.pdbx_description
1 polymer ?
#
loop_
_entity_poly.entity_id
_entity_poly.type
_entity_poly.pdbx_seq_one_letter_code
_entity_poly.pdbx_strand_id
1 'polypeptide(L)'
;MNIKWFKDPDNVVYADVNQFAENFSKETGIDNLREKLEEFKKNPVKEGKILTGKKRTSIKLMVPNLTFGQPIEMGETVWVYLGENYESYCLYWPQ
;
A
#
# COMPACT_ATOMS: atom_id res chain seq x y z
N MET A 1 10.23 -9.31 0.38
CA MET A 1 10.30 -7.88 0.02
C MET A 1 11.63 -7.59 -0.64
N ASN A 2 11.72 -7.95 -1.91
CA ASN A 2 12.87 -7.72 -2.78
C ASN A 2 12.75 -6.36 -3.49
N ILE A 3 13.69 -5.45 -3.29
CA ILE A 3 13.65 -4.11 -3.91
C ILE A 3 13.59 -4.15 -5.44
N LYS A 4 14.22 -5.16 -6.08
CA LYS A 4 14.19 -5.28 -7.55
C LYS A 4 12.77 -5.54 -8.06
N TRP A 5 11.97 -6.29 -7.30
CA TRP A 5 10.58 -6.57 -7.61
C TRP A 5 9.72 -5.30 -7.59
N PHE A 6 9.93 -4.41 -6.60
CA PHE A 6 9.23 -3.12 -6.51
C PHE A 6 9.66 -2.08 -7.56
N LYS A 7 10.80 -2.28 -8.22
CA LYS A 7 11.29 -1.41 -9.30
C LYS A 7 10.78 -1.86 -10.68
N ASP A 8 10.15 -3.02 -10.74
CA ASP A 8 9.57 -3.56 -11.96
C ASP A 8 8.12 -3.05 -12.08
N PRO A 9 7.79 -2.27 -13.12
CA PRO A 9 6.48 -1.67 -13.27
C PRO A 9 5.36 -2.70 -13.47
N ASP A 10 5.67 -3.92 -13.95
CA ASP A 10 4.67 -4.99 -14.11
C ASP A 10 4.14 -5.50 -12.75
N ASN A 11 4.86 -5.21 -11.67
CA ASN A 11 4.49 -5.59 -10.31
C ASN A 11 3.72 -4.48 -9.56
N VAL A 12 3.49 -3.32 -10.19
CA VAL A 12 2.95 -2.13 -9.53
C VAL A 12 1.75 -1.57 -10.26
N VAL A 13 0.63 -1.44 -9.55
CA VAL A 13 -0.60 -0.84 -10.05
C VAL A 13 -0.80 0.54 -9.42
N TYR A 14 -1.02 1.56 -10.24
CA TYR A 14 -1.39 2.89 -9.78
C TYR A 14 -2.89 2.97 -9.53
N ALA A 15 -3.29 3.35 -8.32
CA ALA A 15 -4.70 3.38 -7.93
C ALA A 15 -5.09 4.67 -7.21
N ASP A 16 -6.29 5.17 -7.53
CA ASP A 16 -6.93 6.22 -6.76
C ASP A 16 -7.26 5.71 -5.35
N VAL A 17 -6.89 6.48 -4.33
CA VAL A 17 -7.08 6.09 -2.94
C VAL A 17 -8.55 5.86 -2.57
N ASN A 18 -9.49 6.59 -3.17
CA ASN A 18 -10.90 6.47 -2.82
C ASN A 18 -11.50 5.20 -3.41
N GLN A 19 -11.28 4.96 -4.71
CA GLN A 19 -11.71 3.73 -5.39
C GLN A 19 -11.04 2.50 -4.78
N PHE A 20 -9.73 2.56 -4.50
CA PHE A 20 -9.02 1.48 -3.84
C PHE A 20 -9.62 1.18 -2.46
N ALA A 21 -9.77 2.20 -1.61
CA ALA A 21 -10.29 1.99 -0.26
C ALA A 21 -11.73 1.45 -0.28
N GLU A 22 -12.59 1.92 -1.18
CA GLU A 22 -13.97 1.44 -1.30
C GLU A 22 -14.04 -0.03 -1.74
N ASN A 23 -13.37 -0.38 -2.84
CA ASN A 23 -13.43 -1.74 -3.39
C ASN A 23 -12.73 -2.73 -2.46
N PHE A 24 -11.52 -2.37 -2.03
CA PHE A 24 -10.68 -3.27 -1.26
C PHE A 24 -11.19 -3.50 0.16
N SER A 25 -11.85 -2.51 0.78
CA SER A 25 -12.49 -2.71 2.09
C SER A 25 -13.66 -3.72 2.01
N LYS A 26 -14.47 -3.67 0.95
CA LYS A 26 -15.57 -4.64 0.72
C LYS A 26 -15.04 -6.05 0.48
N GLU A 27 -13.96 -6.18 -0.28
CA GLU A 27 -13.35 -7.47 -0.61
C GLU A 27 -12.70 -8.13 0.61
N THR A 28 -11.87 -7.37 1.34
CA THR A 28 -11.03 -7.89 2.44
C THR A 28 -11.71 -7.86 3.81
N GLY A 29 -12.74 -7.03 3.97
CA GLY A 29 -13.37 -6.76 5.26
C GLY A 29 -12.48 -5.95 6.20
N ILE A 30 -11.59 -5.11 5.67
CA ILE A 30 -10.83 -4.13 6.46
C ILE A 30 -11.71 -2.90 6.68
N ASP A 31 -12.21 -2.73 7.91
CA ASP A 31 -13.01 -1.58 8.28
C ASP A 31 -12.16 -0.29 8.27
N ASN A 32 -12.78 0.83 7.88
CA ASN A 32 -12.18 2.18 7.87
C ASN A 32 -10.84 2.26 7.12
N LEU A 33 -10.71 1.53 6.00
CA LEU A 33 -9.46 1.47 5.24
C LEU A 33 -9.00 2.86 4.77
N ARG A 34 -9.92 3.72 4.31
CA ARG A 34 -9.61 5.08 3.84
C ARG A 34 -8.97 5.95 4.93
N GLU A 35 -9.50 5.89 6.14
CA GLU A 35 -8.99 6.63 7.31
C GLU A 35 -7.62 6.12 7.72
N LYS A 36 -7.44 4.78 7.78
CA LYS A 36 -6.15 4.16 8.10
C LYS A 36 -5.06 4.52 7.10
N LEU A 37 -5.41 4.68 5.82
CA LEU A 37 -4.50 5.16 4.78
C LEU A 37 -4.12 6.63 5.00
N GLU A 38 -5.05 7.51 5.39
CA GLU A 38 -4.72 8.90 5.76
C GLU A 38 -3.81 8.98 6.97
N GLU A 39 -4.11 8.22 8.02
CA GLU A 39 -3.31 8.19 9.23
C GLU A 39 -1.87 7.77 8.93
N PHE A 40 -1.71 6.70 8.13
CA PHE A 40 -0.40 6.21 7.72
C PHE A 40 0.33 7.20 6.81
N LYS A 41 -0.38 7.87 5.90
CA LYS A 41 0.22 8.93 5.06
C LYS A 41 0.76 10.09 5.90
N LYS A 42 0.03 10.51 6.95
CA LYS A 42 0.45 11.60 7.84
C LYS A 42 1.65 11.21 8.70
N ASN A 43 1.72 9.97 9.14
CA ASN A 43 2.78 9.47 10.03
C ASN A 43 3.28 8.10 9.54
N PRO A 44 4.06 8.04 8.44
CA PRO A 44 4.57 6.79 7.92
C PRO A 44 5.65 6.23 8.85
N VAL A 45 5.71 4.91 8.97
CA VAL A 45 6.75 4.21 9.74
C VAL A 45 7.59 3.33 8.83
N LYS A 46 8.88 3.21 9.14
CA LYS A 46 9.87 2.53 8.30
C LYS A 46 9.52 1.06 8.04
N GLU A 47 9.08 0.38 9.07
CA GLU A 47 8.71 -1.03 9.04
C GLU A 47 7.40 -1.27 8.27
N GLY A 48 6.62 -0.21 8.01
CA GLY A 48 5.25 -0.28 7.50
C GLY A 48 4.23 -0.65 8.58
N LYS A 49 2.95 -0.70 8.22
CA LYS A 49 1.84 -1.05 9.11
C LYS A 49 1.05 -2.21 8.53
N ILE A 50 0.85 -3.26 9.32
CA ILE A 50 -0.01 -4.39 8.92
C ILE A 50 -1.45 -4.08 9.27
N LEU A 51 -2.36 -4.24 8.31
CA LEU A 51 -3.79 -4.20 8.52
C LEU A 51 -4.38 -5.58 8.26
N THR A 52 -5.19 -6.07 9.19
CA THR A 52 -5.85 -7.37 9.08
C THR A 52 -7.34 -7.16 8.87
N GLY A 53 -7.87 -7.82 7.84
CA GLY A 53 -9.28 -7.86 7.50
C GLY A 53 -9.97 -9.09 8.10
N LYS A 54 -11.31 -9.10 8.03
CA LYS A 54 -12.15 -10.17 8.60
C LYS A 54 -12.02 -11.52 7.88
N LYS A 55 -11.53 -11.55 6.62
CA LYS A 55 -11.44 -12.77 5.79
C LYS A 55 -10.05 -13.45 5.80
N ARG A 56 -9.27 -13.29 6.89
CA ARG A 56 -7.86 -13.73 6.98
C ARG A 56 -6.93 -13.03 5.97
N THR A 57 -7.39 -11.97 5.33
CA THR A 57 -6.56 -11.11 4.48
C THR A 57 -5.76 -10.17 5.36
N SER A 58 -4.46 -10.08 5.14
CA SER A 58 -3.61 -9.06 5.75
C SER A 58 -2.87 -8.31 4.65
N ILE A 59 -2.82 -6.99 4.76
CA ILE A 59 -2.04 -6.13 3.86
C ILE A 59 -1.00 -5.36 4.66
N LYS A 60 0.08 -4.98 3.99
CA LYS A 60 1.09 -4.07 4.53
C LYS A 60 0.99 -2.71 3.85
N LEU A 61 0.73 -1.68 4.64
CA LEU A 61 0.96 -0.30 4.23
C LEU A 61 2.44 0.04 4.37
N MET A 62 3.02 0.69 3.38
CA MET A 62 4.43 1.08 3.41
C MET A 62 4.70 2.32 2.57
N VAL A 63 5.82 2.97 2.82
CA VAL A 63 6.42 3.99 1.93
C VAL A 63 7.73 3.40 1.43
N PRO A 64 7.84 2.95 0.17
CA PRO A 64 9.00 2.17 -0.29
C PRO A 64 10.35 2.84 -0.04
N ASN A 65 10.47 4.15 -0.30
CA ASN A 65 11.72 4.89 -0.07
C ASN A 65 12.11 4.88 1.41
N LEU A 66 11.12 4.97 2.31
CA LEU A 66 11.34 4.89 3.75
C LEU A 66 11.74 3.48 4.17
N THR A 67 11.04 2.46 3.68
CA THR A 67 11.28 1.05 4.05
C THR A 67 12.63 0.53 3.55
N PHE A 68 13.03 0.87 2.31
CA PHE A 68 14.26 0.37 1.70
C PHE A 68 15.45 1.32 1.83
N GLY A 69 15.22 2.59 2.20
CA GLY A 69 16.28 3.61 2.26
C GLY A 69 16.90 3.90 0.89
N GLN A 70 16.19 3.63 -0.19
CA GLN A 70 16.63 3.83 -1.56
C GLN A 70 15.48 4.37 -2.41
N PRO A 71 15.77 5.19 -3.44
CA PRO A 71 14.75 5.72 -4.32
C PRO A 71 14.14 4.60 -5.18
N ILE A 72 12.81 4.59 -5.20
CA ILE A 72 11.92 3.85 -6.09
C ILE A 72 10.98 4.89 -6.71
N GLU A 73 10.61 4.71 -7.98
CA GLU A 73 9.62 5.56 -8.63
C GLU A 73 8.32 5.56 -7.83
N MET A 74 7.80 6.75 -7.54
CA MET A 74 6.62 6.93 -6.66
C MET A 74 6.78 6.31 -5.26
N GLY A 75 8.01 6.00 -4.84
CA GLY A 75 8.30 5.37 -3.55
C GLY A 75 8.16 6.29 -2.34
N GLU A 76 7.83 7.57 -2.54
CA GLU A 76 7.51 8.52 -1.47
C GLU A 76 6.02 8.49 -1.07
N THR A 77 5.17 7.82 -1.87
CA THR A 77 3.74 7.68 -1.59
C THR A 77 3.45 6.45 -0.74
N VAL A 78 2.19 6.30 -0.33
CA VAL A 78 1.73 5.11 0.37
C VAL A 78 1.46 4.00 -0.63
N TRP A 79 2.07 2.85 -0.38
CA TRP A 79 1.88 1.62 -1.13
C TRP A 79 1.16 0.58 -0.28
N VAL A 80 0.37 -0.28 -0.94
CA VAL A 80 -0.22 -1.47 -0.34
C VAL A 80 0.44 -2.71 -0.92
N TYR A 81 0.99 -3.55 -0.04
CA TYR A 81 1.69 -4.78 -0.38
C TYR A 81 0.96 -6.00 0.19
N LEU A 82 0.70 -6.99 -0.66
CA LEU A 82 0.00 -8.23 -0.32
C LEU A 82 0.92 -9.47 -0.34
N GLY A 83 2.18 -9.30 -0.74
CA GLY A 83 3.08 -10.41 -1.09
C GLY A 83 3.54 -10.31 -2.53
N GLU A 84 4.71 -10.89 -2.87
CA GLU A 84 5.28 -10.87 -4.23
C GLU A 84 4.49 -11.74 -5.24
N ASN A 85 3.44 -12.45 -4.80
CA ASN A 85 2.52 -13.20 -5.66
C ASN A 85 1.36 -12.36 -6.21
N TYR A 86 1.24 -11.10 -5.79
CA TYR A 86 0.18 -10.17 -6.17
C TYR A 86 0.83 -8.82 -6.51
N GLU A 87 0.16 -8.01 -7.33
CA GLU A 87 0.62 -6.65 -7.58
C GLU A 87 0.60 -5.82 -6.29
N SER A 88 1.54 -4.87 -6.20
CA SER A 88 1.51 -3.83 -5.17
C SER A 88 0.79 -2.60 -5.68
N TYR A 89 0.00 -1.95 -4.83
CA TYR A 89 -0.77 -0.78 -5.23
C TYR A 89 -0.05 0.49 -4.79
N CYS A 90 0.42 1.29 -5.74
CA CYS A 90 0.88 2.65 -5.49
C CYS A 90 -0.33 3.60 -5.46
N LEU A 91 -0.63 4.16 -4.28
CA LEU A 91 -1.81 5.00 -4.11
C LEU A 91 -1.52 6.46 -4.40
N TYR A 92 -2.42 7.11 -5.14
CA TYR A 92 -2.43 8.55 -5.31
C TYR A 92 -3.70 9.17 -4.73
N TRP A 93 -3.56 10.43 -4.30
CA TRP A 93 -4.64 11.25 -3.76
C TRP A 93 -4.98 12.33 -4.78
N PRO A 94 -6.04 12.16 -5.58
CA PRO A 94 -6.51 13.24 -6.44
C PRO A 94 -6.96 14.42 -5.59
N GLN A 95 -6.81 15.62 -6.15
CA GLN A 95 -7.28 16.87 -5.55
C GLN A 95 -8.79 17.04 -5.74
#